data_AF-A0A968ZGX6-F1
#
_entry.id   AF-A0A968ZGX6-F1
#
_cell.length_a   1.000
_cell.length_b   1.000
_cell.length_c   1.000
_cell.angle_alpha   90.00
_cell.angle_beta   90.00
_cell.angle_gamma   90.00
#
_symmetry.space_group_name_H-M   'P 1'
#
loop_
_entity.id
_entity.type
_entity.pdbx_description
1 polymer ?
#
loop_
_entity_poly.entity_id
_entity_poly.type
_entity_poly.pdbx_seq_one_letter_code
_entity_poly.pdbx_strand_id
1 'polypeptide(L)'
;MRSLYSYFNELEEQNTLLSYKGAMNASLLQYILDTTSDTLLASPGNYLTRQKVTHVVVECVQNVIKHLTHEAMQQLRDKAMICIHRTAQHYVITTGNIIS
;
A
#
# COMPACT_ATOMS: atom_id res chain seq x y z
N MET A 1 -0.25 -25.36 3.56
CA MET A 1 -0.21 -24.19 4.47
C MET A 1 1.09 -23.46 4.18
N ARG A 2 1.04 -22.19 3.75
CA ARG A 2 2.24 -21.40 3.47
C ARG A 2 2.91 -21.02 4.79
N SER A 3 4.24 -21.10 4.89
CA SER A 3 4.96 -20.70 6.10
C SER A 3 5.18 -19.19 6.11
N LEU A 4 5.22 -18.60 7.30
CA LEU A 4 5.53 -17.17 7.45
C LEU A 4 6.89 -16.82 6.81
N TYR A 5 7.88 -17.71 6.95
CA TYR A 5 9.19 -17.57 6.32
C TYR A 5 9.11 -17.50 4.78
N SER A 6 8.39 -18.43 4.15
CA SER A 6 8.17 -18.37 2.69
C SER A 6 7.42 -17.11 2.26
N TYR A 7 6.54 -16.60 3.14
CA TYR A 7 5.87 -15.33 2.86
C TYR A 7 6.85 -14.15 2.83
N PHE A 8 7.69 -14.01 3.85
CA PHE A 8 8.68 -12.95 3.91
C PHE A 8 9.73 -13.03 2.79
N ASN A 9 10.22 -14.22 2.45
CA ASN A 9 11.15 -14.38 1.33
C ASN A 9 10.55 -13.88 0.01
N GLU A 10 9.29 -14.19 -0.29
CA GLU A 10 8.64 -13.69 -1.50
C GLU A 10 8.51 -12.16 -1.50
N LEU A 11 8.27 -11.53 -0.34
CA LEU A 11 8.23 -10.07 -0.24
C LEU A 11 9.59 -9.43 -0.53
N GLU A 12 10.67 -10.02 -0.02
CA GLU A 12 12.04 -9.58 -0.27
C GLU A 12 12.42 -9.76 -1.75
N GLU A 13 12.14 -10.93 -2.34
CA GLU A 13 12.39 -11.21 -3.76
C GLU A 13 11.67 -10.21 -4.69
N GLN A 14 10.45 -9.80 -4.32
CA GLN A 14 9.65 -8.81 -5.06
C GLN A 14 10.09 -7.35 -4.81
N ASN A 15 11.08 -7.11 -3.95
CA ASN A 15 11.46 -5.76 -3.47
C ASN A 15 10.23 -4.99 -2.95
N THR A 16 9.43 -5.66 -2.12
CA THR A 16 8.24 -5.07 -1.51
C THR A 16 8.66 -4.10 -0.41
N LEU A 17 8.23 -2.85 -0.54
CA LEU A 17 8.50 -1.78 0.44
C LEU A 17 7.46 -1.80 1.56
N LEU A 18 6.21 -2.10 1.21
CA LEU A 18 5.09 -2.14 2.14
C LEU A 18 4.04 -3.13 1.64
N SER A 19 3.56 -3.99 2.53
CA SER A 19 2.40 -4.85 2.29
C SER A 19 1.53 -4.85 3.54
N TYR A 20 0.26 -4.51 3.35
CA TYR A 20 -0.72 -4.45 4.43
C TYR A 20 -2.05 -5.07 3.99
N LYS A 21 -2.66 -5.84 4.89
CA LYS A 21 -4.03 -6.34 4.77
C LYS A 21 -4.75 -6.14 6.10
N GLY A 22 -5.92 -5.51 6.07
CA GLY A 22 -6.68 -5.22 7.29
C GLY A 22 -7.59 -4.00 7.17
N ALA A 23 -7.98 -3.48 8.33
CA ALA A 23 -8.84 -2.31 8.44
C ALA A 23 -8.11 -1.02 8.04
N MET A 24 -8.43 -0.49 6.85
CA MET A 24 -7.90 0.79 6.40
C MET A 24 -8.63 1.97 7.10
N ASN A 25 -7.84 2.88 7.68
CA ASN A 25 -8.31 4.12 8.28
C ASN A 25 -7.30 5.26 8.01
N ALA A 26 -7.67 6.49 8.40
CA ALA A 26 -6.84 7.67 8.16
C ALA A 26 -5.47 7.62 8.84
N SER A 27 -5.36 6.98 10.01
CA SER A 27 -4.08 6.82 10.71
C SER A 27 -3.14 5.88 9.96
N LEU A 28 -3.67 4.81 9.37
CA LEU A 28 -2.90 3.89 8.53
C LEU A 28 -2.46 4.57 7.24
N LEU A 29 -3.31 5.42 6.63
CA LEU A 29 -2.91 6.25 5.50
C LEU A 29 -1.67 7.06 5.85
N GLN A 30 -1.69 7.78 6.98
CA GLN A 30 -0.54 8.58 7.41
C GLN A 30 0.72 7.72 7.58
N TYR A 31 0.59 6.57 8.26
CA TYR A 31 1.71 5.64 8.45
C TYR A 31 2.29 5.12 7.12
N ILE A 32 1.44 4.75 6.16
CA ILE A 32 1.85 4.32 4.83
C ILE A 32 2.60 5.45 4.12
N LEU A 33 2.11 6.70 4.21
CA LEU A 33 2.75 7.85 3.58
C LEU A 33 4.12 8.13 4.17
N ASP A 34 4.25 8.14 5.49
CA ASP A 34 5.51 8.39 6.18
C ASP A 34 6.54 7.31 5.81
N THR A 35 6.15 6.03 5.94
CA THR A 35 7.02 4.88 5.64
C THR A 35 7.45 4.86 4.17
N THR A 36 6.52 5.10 3.25
CA THR A 36 6.84 5.11 1.82
C THR A 36 7.72 6.31 1.48
N SER A 37 7.47 7.49 2.07
CA SER A 37 8.27 8.70 1.84
C SER A 37 9.72 8.53 2.31
N ASP A 38 9.94 7.98 3.51
CA ASP A 38 11.28 7.71 4.04
C ASP A 38 12.03 6.71 3.15
N THR A 39 11.36 5.65 2.74
CA THR A 39 11.92 4.62 1.84
C THR A 39 12.25 5.18 0.45
N LEU A 40 11.40 6.09 -0.04
CA LEU A 40 11.61 6.80 -1.30
C LEU A 40 12.79 7.79 -1.21
N LEU A 41 12.95 8.51 -0.09
CA LEU A 41 14.05 9.44 0.15
C LEU A 41 15.41 8.74 0.18
N ALA A 42 15.46 7.50 0.69
CA ALA A 42 16.65 6.66 0.67
C ALA A 42 17.03 6.14 -0.73
N SER A 43 16.14 6.28 -1.73
CA SER A 43 16.33 5.80 -3.10
C SER A 43 16.93 6.89 -4.01
N PRO A 44 17.88 6.56 -4.92
CA PRO A 44 18.52 7.50 -5.84
C PRO A 44 17.60 8.06 -6.95
N GLY A 45 16.27 7.95 -6.82
CA GLY A 45 15.30 8.52 -7.75
C GLY A 45 15.25 10.05 -7.72
N ASN A 46 14.71 10.66 -8.78
CA ASN A 46 14.48 12.11 -8.80
C ASN A 46 13.30 12.50 -7.85
N TYR A 47 13.35 13.71 -7.31
CA TYR A 47 12.33 14.26 -6.39
C TYR A 47 10.91 14.20 -6.96
N LEU A 48 10.76 14.46 -8.27
CA LEU A 48 9.48 14.47 -8.96
C LEU A 48 8.80 13.10 -8.96
N THR A 49 9.56 12.01 -9.13
CA THR A 49 9.04 10.64 -9.09
C THR A 49 8.53 10.32 -7.69
N ARG A 50 9.24 10.74 -6.64
CA ARG A 50 8.77 10.53 -5.25
C ARG A 50 7.43 11.20 -5.01
N GLN A 51 7.30 12.47 -5.40
CA GLN A 51 6.06 13.22 -5.26
C GLN A 51 4.89 12.55 -5.99
N LYS A 52 5.13 12.04 -7.21
CA LYS A 52 4.12 11.29 -7.98
C LYS A 52 3.69 10.02 -7.28
N VAL A 53 4.65 9.23 -6.78
CA VAL A 53 4.36 7.98 -6.05
C VAL A 53 3.53 8.27 -4.80
N THR A 54 3.92 9.27 -4.00
CA THR A 54 3.16 9.68 -2.82
C THR A 54 1.73 10.07 -3.18
N HIS A 55 1.51 10.90 -4.21
CA HIS A 55 0.16 11.26 -4.66
C HIS A 55 -0.66 10.04 -5.08
N VAL A 56 -0.10 9.11 -5.86
CA VAL A 56 -0.83 7.90 -6.28
C VAL A 56 -1.20 7.03 -5.08
N VAL A 57 -0.31 6.87 -4.11
CA VAL A 57 -0.60 6.14 -2.87
C VAL A 57 -1.74 6.78 -2.08
N VAL A 58 -1.72 8.11 -1.92
CA VAL A 58 -2.81 8.85 -1.26
C VAL A 58 -4.14 8.55 -1.93
N GLU A 59 -4.23 8.75 -3.25
CA GLU A 59 -5.46 8.54 -4.01
C GLU A 59 -5.96 7.10 -3.92
N CYS A 60 -5.06 6.11 -4.07
CA CYS A 60 -5.41 4.70 -3.95
C CYS A 60 -5.98 4.34 -2.58
N VAL A 61 -5.36 4.82 -1.49
CA VAL A 61 -5.83 4.56 -0.12
C VAL A 61 -7.12 5.31 0.18
N GLN A 62 -7.24 6.58 -0.25
CA GLN A 62 -8.47 7.35 -0.10
C GLN A 62 -9.64 6.70 -0.84
N ASN A 63 -9.40 6.17 -2.04
CA ASN A 63 -10.41 5.45 -2.82
C ASN A 63 -10.92 4.22 -2.07
N VAL A 64 -10.02 3.44 -1.46
CA VAL A 64 -10.39 2.28 -0.65
C VAL A 64 -11.17 2.70 0.60
N ILE A 65 -10.66 3.67 1.37
CA ILE A 65 -11.32 4.16 2.60
C ILE A 65 -12.72 4.68 2.28
N LYS A 66 -12.85 5.50 1.22
CA LYS A 66 -14.14 6.05 0.79
C LYS A 66 -15.16 4.95 0.52
N HIS A 67 -14.77 3.90 -0.19
CA HIS A 67 -15.66 2.78 -0.48
C HIS A 67 -16.07 2.02 0.80
N LEU A 68 -15.14 1.82 1.73
CA LEU A 68 -15.39 1.13 2.99
C LEU A 68 -16.19 1.95 4.03
N THR A 69 -16.33 3.26 3.83
CA THR A 69 -17.17 4.11 4.68
C THR A 69 -18.66 3.98 4.41
N HIS A 70 -19.06 3.35 3.31
CA HIS A 70 -20.45 3.05 3.02
C HIS A 70 -21.02 2.06 4.04
N GLU A 71 -22.21 2.29 4.58
CA GLU A 71 -22.79 1.46 5.66
C GLU A 71 -22.91 -0.02 5.26
N ALA A 72 -23.23 -0.29 4.00
CA ALA A 72 -23.27 -1.63 3.42
C ALA A 72 -21.94 -2.41 3.51
N MET A 73 -20.81 -1.70 3.69
CA MET A 73 -19.46 -2.25 3.64
C MET A 73 -18.79 -2.35 5.01
N GLN A 74 -19.48 -2.05 6.11
CA GLN A 74 -18.88 -2.09 7.46
C GLN A 74 -18.26 -3.45 7.81
N GLN A 75 -18.88 -4.55 7.39
CA GLN A 75 -18.39 -5.93 7.61
C GLN A 75 -17.20 -6.31 6.73
N LEU A 76 -16.82 -5.47 5.76
CA LEU A 76 -15.76 -5.71 4.79
C LEU A 76 -14.55 -4.79 5.02
N ARG A 77 -14.60 -3.95 6.05
CA ARG A 77 -13.55 -2.97 6.39
C ARG A 77 -12.19 -3.61 6.60
N ASP A 78 -12.13 -4.80 7.18
CA ASP A 78 -10.92 -5.55 7.48
C ASP A 78 -10.35 -6.32 6.27
N LYS A 79 -11.03 -6.28 5.11
CA LYS A 79 -10.65 -7.04 3.91
C LYS A 79 -9.97 -6.19 2.83
N ALA A 80 -9.52 -4.99 3.18
CA ALA A 80 -8.71 -4.18 2.27
C ALA A 80 -7.24 -4.59 2.28
N MET A 81 -6.57 -4.36 1.15
CA MET A 81 -5.15 -4.60 0.99
C MET A 81 -4.48 -3.46 0.23
N ILE A 82 -3.21 -3.23 0.55
CA ILE A 82 -2.31 -2.39 -0.22
C ILE A 82 -0.93 -3.05 -0.25
N CYS A 83 -0.29 -3.06 -1.41
CA CYS A 83 1.07 -3.50 -1.61
C CYS A 83 1.82 -2.48 -2.47
N ILE A 84 3.01 -2.10 -2.04
CA ILE A 84 3.91 -1.21 -2.76
C ILE A 84 5.22 -1.96 -2.93
N HIS A 85 5.60 -2.22 -4.18
CA HIS A 85 6.88 -2.83 -4.49
C HIS A 85 7.61 -2.05 -5.57
N ARG A 86 8.94 -2.18 -5.57
CA ARG A 86 9.81 -1.45 -6.47
C ARG A 86 10.46 -2.41 -7.45
N THR A 87 10.38 -2.06 -8.74
CA THR A 87 11.20 -2.68 -9.78
C THR A 87 12.41 -1.80 -10.07
N ALA A 88 13.34 -2.26 -10.91
CA ALA A 88 14.51 -1.47 -11.31
C ALA A 88 14.17 -0.07 -11.85
N GLN A 89 12.99 0.10 -12.46
CA GLN A 89 12.62 1.32 -13.19
C GLN A 89 11.32 1.96 -12.70
N HIS A 90 10.44 1.21 -12.02
CA HIS A 90 9.09 1.66 -11.69
C HIS A 90 8.69 1.28 -10.26
N TYR A 91 7.81 2.08 -9.67
CA TYR A 91 7.05 1.71 -8.49
C TYR A 91 5.72 1.11 -8.93
N VAL A 92 5.34 0.01 -8.30
CA VAL A 92 4.06 -0.66 -8.53
C VAL A 92 3.26 -0.57 -7.23
N ILE A 93 2.09 0.05 -7.34
CA ILE A 93 1.15 0.25 -6.23
C ILE A 93 -0.09 -0.56 -6.55
N THR A 94 -0.39 -1.52 -5.70
CA THR A 94 -1.57 -2.39 -5.82
C THR A 94 -2.47 -2.14 -4.63
N THR A 95 -3.75 -1.86 -4.87
CA THR A 95 -4.78 -1.84 -3.84
C THR A 95 -5.90 -2.82 -4.18
N GLY A 96 -6.57 -3.31 -3.15
CA GLY A 96 -7.72 -4.18 -3.32
C GLY A 96 -8.71 -4.03 -2.17
N ASN A 97 -9.98 -4.04 -2.49
CA ASN A 97 -11.08 -4.06 -1.54
C ASN A 97 -12.25 -4.84 -2.15
N ILE A 98 -13.12 -5.38 -1.31
CA ILE A 98 -14.37 -5.98 -1.79
C ILE A 98 -15.27 -4.85 -2.29
N ILE A 99 -15.97 -5.09 -3.39
CA ILE A 99 -16.99 -4.21 -3.97
C ILE A 99 -18.33 -4.97 -3.89
N SER A 100 -19.40 -4.29 -3.47
CA SER A 100 -20.77 -4.81 -3.47
C SER A 100 -21.56 -4.27 -4.66
#